data_AF-A0A972DHM6-F1
#
_entry.id   AF-A0A972DHM6-F1
#
_cell.length_a   1.000
_cell.length_b   1.000
_cell.length_c   1.000
_cell.angle_alpha   90.00
_cell.angle_beta   90.00
_cell.angle_gamma   90.00
#
_symmetry.space_group_name_H-M   'P 1'
#
loop_
_entity.id
_entity.type
_entity.pdbx_description
1 polymer ?
#
loop_
_entity_poly.entity_id
_entity_poly.type
_entity_poly.pdbx_seq_one_letter_code
_entity_poly.pdbx_strand_id
1 'polypeptide(L)'
;MDRRQQRTRDAIFKAFRSLLEKKRYTHISVQDIVDEANIGRSTFYAHFETKDELLKAMCTEIFNHVFSEELNSEETHDFSKDNKSIAPRLTHILYHLKDSEKNIAAILSCESGELFLKFFKEYLSELFSQYLPETKANIPVDFVLNHLTGSFTEAVKWWIANRMKNTPEEIVRYYTEVRFPDF
;
A
#
# COMPACT_ATOMS: atom_id res chain seq x y z
N MET A 1 4.36 19.04 15.31
CA MET A 1 5.25 18.00 15.87
C MET A 1 6.64 18.60 16.03
N ASP A 2 7.30 18.39 17.17
CA ASP A 2 8.68 18.87 17.40
C ASP A 2 9.66 18.18 16.42
N ARG A 3 10.65 18.90 15.90
CA ARG A 3 11.73 18.36 15.05
C ARG A 3 12.40 17.13 15.69
N ARG A 4 12.55 17.10 17.01
CA ARG A 4 13.13 15.96 17.73
C ARG A 4 12.20 14.73 17.69
N GLN A 5 10.90 14.95 17.86
CA GLN A 5 9.90 13.89 17.75
C GLN A 5 9.85 13.33 16.32
N GLN A 6 9.94 14.19 15.29
CA GLN A 6 9.95 13.74 13.90
C GLN A 6 11.17 12.86 13.59
N ARG A 7 12.37 13.32 13.95
CA ARG A 7 13.61 12.53 13.74
C ARG A 7 13.57 11.16 14.41
N THR A 8 12.96 11.08 15.59
CA THR A 8 12.79 9.81 16.32
C THR A 8 11.80 8.90 15.60
N ARG A 9 10.67 9.45 15.14
CA ARG A 9 9.68 8.72 14.35
C ARG A 9 10.30 8.16 13.06
N ASP A 10 11.07 8.98 12.34
CA ASP A 10 11.73 8.57 11.10
C ASP A 10 12.77 7.45 11.35
N ALA A 11 13.51 7.52 12.45
CA ALA A 11 14.45 6.47 12.86
C ALA A 11 13.73 5.15 13.16
N ILE A 12 12.58 5.20 13.85
CA ILE A 12 11.75 4.02 14.11
C ILE A 12 11.24 3.41 12.80
N PHE A 13 10.73 4.23 11.87
CA PHE A 13 10.29 3.75 10.56
C PHE A 13 11.43 3.11 9.76
N LYS A 14 12.60 3.75 9.71
CA LYS A 14 13.77 3.21 9.00
C LYS A 14 14.20 1.87 9.57
N ALA A 15 14.31 1.75 10.89
CA ALA A 15 14.66 0.51 11.56
C ALA A 15 13.62 -0.59 11.27
N PHE A 16 12.34 -0.26 11.36
CA PHE A 16 11.27 -1.22 11.11
C PHE A 16 11.24 -1.71 9.66
N ARG A 17 11.45 -0.84 8.67
CA ARG A 17 11.61 -1.23 7.25
C ARG A 17 12.79 -2.18 7.05
N SER A 18 13.96 -1.88 7.63
CA SER A 18 15.12 -2.76 7.52
C SER A 18 14.89 -4.14 8.17
N LEU A 19 14.14 -4.19 9.27
CA LEU A 19 13.79 -5.47 9.90
C LEU A 19 12.81 -6.27 9.04
N LEU A 20 11.86 -5.62 8.37
CA LEU A 20 10.91 -6.27 7.44
C LEU A 20 11.58 -6.85 6.19
N GLU A 21 12.73 -6.31 5.78
CA GLU A 21 13.57 -6.91 4.71
C GLU A 21 14.24 -8.20 5.15
N LYS A 22 14.62 -8.29 6.43
CA LYS A 22 15.45 -9.39 6.97
C LYS A 22 14.62 -10.52 7.58
N LYS A 23 13.44 -10.20 8.13
CA LYS A 23 12.60 -11.17 8.84
C LYS A 23 11.11 -10.85 8.72
N ARG A 24 10.31 -11.90 8.90
CA ARG A 24 8.86 -11.81 8.93
C ARG A 24 8.37 -10.92 10.07
N TYR A 25 7.33 -10.14 9.82
CA TYR A 25 6.70 -9.24 10.79
C TYR A 25 6.40 -9.88 12.16
N THR A 26 5.87 -11.10 12.18
CA THR A 26 5.56 -11.85 13.41
C THR A 26 6.78 -12.14 14.27
N HIS A 27 7.97 -12.23 13.67
CA HIS A 27 9.24 -12.45 14.35
C HIS A 27 9.97 -11.14 14.71
N ILE A 28 9.41 -9.99 14.34
CA ILE A 28 9.93 -8.68 14.77
C ILE A 28 9.33 -8.37 16.14
N SER A 29 10.17 -8.13 17.15
CA SER A 29 9.76 -7.64 18.46
C SER A 29 9.97 -6.13 18.58
N VAL A 30 9.35 -5.49 19.58
CA VAL A 30 9.66 -4.09 19.92
C VAL A 30 11.15 -3.94 20.29
N GLN A 31 11.75 -4.97 20.90
CA GLN A 31 13.17 -4.95 21.26
C GLN A 31 14.06 -4.82 20.02
N ASP A 32 13.80 -5.63 18.99
CA ASP A 32 14.53 -5.54 17.72
C ASP A 32 14.46 -4.14 17.10
N ILE A 33 13.27 -3.53 17.15
CA ILE A 33 13.03 -2.20 16.55
C ILE A 33 13.81 -1.13 17.30
N VAL A 34 13.81 -1.15 18.64
CA VAL A 34 14.52 -0.13 19.41
C VAL A 34 16.03 -0.30 19.36
N ASP A 35 16.51 -1.54 19.25
CA ASP A 35 17.93 -1.84 19.07
C ASP A 35 18.42 -1.35 17.70
N GLU A 36 17.69 -1.65 16.63
CA GLU A 36 18.02 -1.18 15.27
C GLU A 36 17.87 0.34 15.12
N ALA A 37 16.88 0.95 15.79
CA ALA A 37 16.69 2.42 15.78
C ALA A 37 17.64 3.16 16.73
N ASN A 38 18.37 2.45 17.59
CA ASN A 38 19.21 3.00 18.65
C ASN A 38 18.45 3.97 19.58
N ILE A 39 17.31 3.52 20.13
CA ILE A 39 16.48 4.28 21.06
C ILE A 39 16.09 3.44 22.29
N GLY A 40 15.51 4.07 23.32
CA GLY A 40 14.93 3.36 24.45
C GLY A 40 13.51 2.85 24.19
N ARG A 41 13.08 1.79 24.89
CA ARG A 41 11.69 1.29 24.83
C ARG A 41 10.65 2.33 25.22
N SER A 42 10.93 3.15 26.25
CA SER A 42 10.04 4.25 26.64
C SER A 42 9.86 5.27 25.52
N THR A 43 10.92 5.53 24.74
CA THR A 43 10.86 6.39 23.55
C THR A 43 9.98 5.78 22.47
N PHE A 44 10.08 4.47 22.20
CA PHE A 44 9.18 3.78 21.27
C PHE A 44 7.71 3.97 21.68
N TYR A 45 7.38 3.66 22.94
CA TYR A 45 6.00 3.74 23.43
C TYR A 45 5.45 5.17 23.52
N ALA A 46 6.31 6.19 23.56
CA ALA A 46 5.89 7.58 23.42
C ALA A 46 5.44 7.94 21.99
N HIS A 47 5.81 7.13 20.99
CA HIS A 47 5.45 7.33 19.58
C HIS A 47 4.42 6.33 19.07
N PHE A 48 4.46 5.09 19.54
CA PHE A 48 3.61 4.00 19.09
C PHE A 48 3.25 3.08 20.26
N GLU A 49 1.96 2.87 20.51
CA GLU A 49 1.50 2.01 21.60
C GLU A 49 1.88 0.54 21.35
N THR A 50 1.92 0.12 20.08
CA THR A 50 2.21 -1.26 19.69
C THR A 50 3.00 -1.31 18.37
N LYS A 51 3.58 -2.48 18.08
CA LYS A 51 4.17 -2.77 16.77
C LYS A 51 3.12 -2.71 15.63
N ASP A 52 1.87 -3.00 15.95
CA ASP A 52 0.73 -2.97 15.02
C ASP A 52 0.37 -1.53 14.66
N GLU A 53 0.35 -0.62 15.64
CA GLU A 53 0.16 0.82 15.40
C GLU A 53 1.32 1.43 14.60
N LEU A 54 2.56 0.98 14.85
CA LEU A 54 3.70 1.33 14.00
C LEU A 54 3.50 0.84 12.56
N LEU A 55 3.09 -0.42 12.35
CA LEU A 55 2.82 -0.96 11.02
C LEU A 55 1.71 -0.17 10.33
N LYS A 56 0.61 0.11 11.03
CA LYS A 56 -0.50 0.94 10.53
C LYS A 56 0.00 2.31 10.09
N ALA A 57 0.74 3.00 10.95
CA ALA A 57 1.28 4.32 10.63
C ALA A 57 2.22 4.30 9.43
N MET A 58 3.05 3.26 9.29
CA MET A 58 3.91 3.09 8.13
C MET A 58 3.09 2.81 6.86
N CYS A 59 2.04 1.99 6.94
CA CYS A 59 1.12 1.75 5.83
C CYS A 59 0.45 3.06 5.41
N THR A 60 -0.05 3.85 6.37
CA THR A 60 -0.66 5.16 6.11
C THR A 60 0.33 6.12 5.46
N GLU A 61 1.61 6.14 5.86
CA GLU A 61 2.63 6.99 5.23
C GLU A 61 2.93 6.54 3.80
N ILE A 62 3.12 5.23 3.60
CA ILE A 62 3.28 4.64 2.27
C ILE A 62 2.09 5.02 1.41
N PHE A 63 0.87 4.80 1.89
CA PHE A 63 -0.35 5.09 1.17
C PHE A 63 -0.47 6.59 0.90
N ASN A 64 -0.34 7.48 1.88
CA ASN A 64 -0.40 8.92 1.63
C ASN A 64 0.63 9.41 0.60
N HIS A 65 1.81 8.78 0.51
CA HIS A 65 2.81 9.10 -0.50
C HIS A 65 2.48 8.49 -1.88
N VAL A 66 1.98 7.27 -1.93
CA VAL A 66 1.52 6.56 -3.14
C VAL A 66 0.26 7.20 -3.73
N PHE A 67 -0.51 7.88 -2.88
CA PHE A 67 -1.90 8.24 -3.13
C PHE A 67 -2.24 9.71 -2.90
N SER A 68 -1.24 10.57 -2.69
CA SER A 68 -1.47 12.01 -2.63
C SER A 68 -2.22 12.48 -3.88
N GLU A 69 -3.21 13.35 -3.70
CA GLU A 69 -4.05 13.89 -4.79
C GLU A 69 -3.23 14.58 -5.89
N GLU A 70 -2.06 15.08 -5.52
CA GLU A 70 -1.03 15.51 -6.44
C GLU A 70 -0.39 14.28 -7.09
N LEU A 71 -0.85 13.96 -8.30
CA LEU A 71 -0.04 13.28 -9.30
C LEU A 71 1.16 14.18 -9.62
N ASN A 72 2.08 14.29 -8.68
CA ASN A 72 3.35 14.94 -8.92
C ASN A 72 4.08 14.12 -9.96
N SER A 73 4.75 14.79 -10.89
CA SER A 73 5.70 14.13 -11.78
C SER A 73 6.76 13.46 -10.90
N GLU A 74 6.71 12.15 -10.76
CA GLU A 74 7.83 11.40 -10.19
C GLU A 74 8.89 11.24 -11.28
N GLU A 75 10.17 11.13 -10.92
CA GLU A 75 11.29 11.02 -11.89
C GLU A 75 11.13 9.89 -12.90
N THR A 76 10.29 8.89 -12.56
CA THR A 76 10.07 7.70 -13.38
C THR A 76 8.81 7.77 -14.25
N HIS A 77 7.74 8.49 -13.85
CA HIS A 77 6.44 8.48 -14.56
C HIS A 77 5.62 9.78 -14.34
N ASP A 78 4.91 10.25 -15.38
CA ASP A 78 4.00 11.42 -15.34
C ASP A 78 2.54 10.98 -15.42
N PHE A 79 1.77 11.19 -14.36
CA PHE A 79 0.35 10.87 -14.30
C PHE A 79 -0.56 12.12 -14.27
N SER A 80 0.01 13.33 -14.36
CA SER A 80 -0.67 14.62 -14.08
C SER A 80 -1.84 14.98 -15.04
N LYS A 81 -2.06 14.22 -16.11
CA LYS A 81 -2.88 14.66 -17.26
C LYS A 81 -4.27 14.01 -17.39
N ASP A 82 -4.60 12.97 -16.61
CA ASP A 82 -5.92 12.33 -16.72
C ASP A 82 -6.49 11.90 -15.36
N ASN A 83 -7.32 12.76 -14.77
CA ASN A 83 -7.97 12.51 -13.47
C ASN A 83 -9.35 11.85 -13.61
N LYS A 84 -9.81 11.52 -14.83
CA LYS A 84 -11.14 10.93 -15.06
C LYS A 84 -11.12 9.39 -15.09
N SER A 85 -9.98 8.80 -15.40
CA SER A 85 -9.80 7.35 -15.43
C SER A 85 -9.11 6.85 -14.16
N ILE A 86 -9.55 5.69 -13.67
CA ILE A 86 -8.90 5.02 -12.54
C ILE A 86 -7.61 4.30 -12.95
N ALA A 87 -7.45 3.96 -14.24
CA ALA A 87 -6.32 3.15 -14.72
C ALA A 87 -4.95 3.77 -14.40
N PRO A 88 -4.70 5.08 -14.64
CA PRO A 88 -3.44 5.72 -14.24
C PRO A 88 -3.16 5.63 -12.73
N ARG A 89 -4.19 5.75 -11.88
CA ARG A 89 -4.05 5.57 -10.44
C ARG A 89 -3.64 4.14 -10.09
N LEU A 90 -4.32 3.14 -10.67
CA LEU A 90 -3.95 1.74 -10.44
C LEU A 90 -2.52 1.45 -10.91
N THR A 91 -2.12 1.98 -12.06
CA THR A 91 -0.75 1.82 -12.58
C THR A 91 0.27 2.43 -11.61
N HIS A 92 0.00 3.62 -11.09
CA HIS A 92 0.87 4.28 -10.12
C HIS A 92 1.07 3.44 -8.86
N ILE A 93 -0.01 2.86 -8.31
CA ILE A 93 0.05 1.94 -7.16
C ILE A 93 1.03 0.81 -7.44
N LEU A 94 0.88 0.16 -8.58
CA LEU A 94 1.69 -0.99 -8.93
C LEU A 94 3.17 -0.63 -9.09
N TYR A 95 3.49 0.58 -9.57
CA TYR A 95 4.88 1.07 -9.57
C TYR A 95 5.46 1.17 -8.16
N HIS A 96 4.73 1.72 -7.21
CA HIS A 96 5.17 1.77 -5.82
C HIS A 96 5.28 0.38 -5.18
N LEU A 97 4.38 -0.55 -5.53
CA LEU A 97 4.47 -1.93 -5.06
C LEU A 97 5.73 -2.63 -5.58
N LYS A 98 6.13 -2.32 -6.82
CA LYS A 98 7.33 -2.87 -7.47
C LYS A 98 8.62 -2.22 -6.98
N ASP A 99 8.55 -0.98 -6.50
CA ASP A 99 9.69 -0.24 -5.98
C ASP A 99 10.30 -0.96 -4.77
N SER A 100 11.49 -1.52 -4.98
CA SER A 100 12.23 -2.29 -3.97
C SER A 100 12.68 -1.43 -2.79
N GLU A 101 12.87 -0.11 -2.98
CA GLU A 101 13.27 0.77 -1.88
C GLU A 101 12.16 0.94 -0.83
N LYS A 102 10.90 0.73 -1.24
CA LYS A 102 9.72 0.85 -0.38
C LYS A 102 9.31 -0.49 0.24
N ASN A 103 9.84 -1.60 -0.29
CA ASN A 103 9.66 -2.97 0.18
C ASN A 103 8.19 -3.41 0.39
N ILE A 104 7.25 -2.76 -0.31
CA ILE A 104 5.81 -2.92 -0.08
C ILE A 104 5.33 -4.32 -0.47
N ALA A 105 5.83 -4.85 -1.60
CA ALA A 105 5.52 -6.20 -2.04
C ALA A 105 5.93 -7.27 -1.01
N ALA A 106 7.06 -7.11 -0.32
CA ALA A 106 7.48 -8.08 0.69
C ALA A 106 6.56 -8.05 1.92
N ILE A 107 6.08 -6.86 2.32
CA ILE A 107 5.12 -6.70 3.42
C ILE A 107 3.79 -7.38 3.05
N LEU A 108 3.29 -7.17 1.82
CA LEU A 108 2.09 -7.82 1.28
C LEU A 108 2.21 -9.35 1.21
N SER A 109 3.39 -9.85 0.90
CA SER A 109 3.67 -11.29 0.70
C SER A 109 3.92 -12.04 1.99
N CYS A 110 4.07 -11.35 3.11
CA CYS A 110 4.33 -12.01 4.38
C CYS A 110 3.06 -12.78 4.81
N GLU A 111 3.23 -14.01 5.31
CA GLU A 111 2.14 -14.83 5.88
C GLU A 111 1.47 -14.18 7.13
N SER A 112 1.91 -12.97 7.51
CA SER A 112 1.30 -12.13 8.55
C SER A 112 0.96 -10.71 8.05
N GLY A 113 0.90 -10.53 6.73
CA GLY A 113 0.54 -9.29 6.04
C GLY A 113 -0.97 -9.03 6.03
N GLU A 114 -1.77 -9.76 6.82
CA GLU A 114 -3.22 -9.57 6.89
C GLU A 114 -3.61 -8.15 7.27
N LEU A 115 -2.87 -7.54 8.20
CA LEU A 115 -3.12 -6.16 8.61
C LEU A 115 -2.77 -5.16 7.50
N PHE A 116 -1.67 -5.39 6.77
CA PHE A 116 -1.33 -4.58 5.60
C PHE A 116 -2.39 -4.73 4.50
N LEU A 117 -2.80 -5.97 4.20
CA LEU A 117 -3.84 -6.26 3.22
C LEU A 117 -5.18 -5.64 3.61
N LYS A 118 -5.51 -5.62 4.91
CA LYS A 118 -6.70 -4.93 5.41
C LYS A 118 -6.63 -3.44 5.07
N PHE A 119 -5.55 -2.74 5.44
CA PHE A 119 -5.41 -1.32 5.12
C PHE A 119 -5.34 -1.05 3.61
N PHE A 120 -4.70 -1.93 2.84
CA PHE A 120 -4.67 -1.84 1.38
C PHE A 120 -6.06 -1.94 0.77
N LYS A 121 -6.89 -2.88 1.26
CA LYS A 121 -8.28 -3.03 0.83
C LYS A 121 -9.16 -1.84 1.23
N GLU A 122 -9.02 -1.33 2.45
CA GLU A 122 -9.74 -0.14 2.93
C GLU A 122 -9.44 1.06 2.01
N TYR A 123 -8.16 1.28 1.70
CA TYR A 123 -7.74 2.32 0.78
C TYR A 123 -8.28 2.10 -0.64
N LEU A 124 -8.13 0.90 -1.20
CA LEU A 124 -8.63 0.60 -2.55
C LEU A 124 -10.14 0.83 -2.65
N SER A 125 -10.89 0.47 -1.61
CA SER A 125 -12.33 0.71 -1.55
C SER A 125 -12.65 2.20 -1.58
N GLU A 126 -11.90 3.02 -0.84
CA GLU A 126 -12.03 4.49 -0.88
C GLU A 126 -11.68 5.03 -2.27
N LEU A 127 -10.59 4.58 -2.89
CA LEU A 127 -10.21 4.96 -4.24
C LEU A 127 -11.30 4.61 -5.26
N PHE A 128 -11.75 3.34 -5.30
CA PHE A 128 -12.81 2.91 -6.22
C PHE A 128 -14.11 3.69 -6.02
N SER A 129 -14.42 4.15 -4.80
CA SER A 129 -15.61 4.95 -4.52
C SER A 129 -15.63 6.29 -5.26
N GLN A 130 -14.46 6.89 -5.50
CA GLN A 130 -14.34 8.18 -6.18
C GLN A 130 -14.58 8.08 -7.71
N TYR A 131 -14.36 6.89 -8.27
CA TYR A 131 -14.50 6.62 -9.71
C TYR A 131 -15.75 5.80 -10.05
N LEU A 132 -16.62 5.52 -9.07
CA LEU A 132 -17.89 4.86 -9.32
C LEU A 132 -18.84 5.86 -9.99
N PRO A 133 -19.36 5.59 -11.20
CA PRO A 133 -20.44 6.40 -11.75
C PRO A 133 -21.66 6.29 -10.84
N GLU A 134 -22.54 7.30 -10.89
CA GLU A 134 -23.88 7.26 -10.31
C GLU A 134 -24.70 6.14 -11.00
N THR A 135 -24.45 4.90 -10.56
CA THR A 135 -25.18 3.66 -10.78
C THR A 135 -25.37 3.16 -12.23
N LYS A 136 -24.80 1.97 -12.50
CA LYS A 136 -25.54 0.97 -13.29
C LYS A 136 -26.76 0.60 -12.45
N ALA A 137 -27.97 0.90 -12.94
CA ALA A 137 -29.22 1.02 -12.18
C ALA A 137 -29.67 -0.16 -11.29
N ASN A 138 -28.96 -1.29 -11.22
CA ASN A 138 -29.46 -2.54 -10.61
C ASN A 138 -28.47 -3.27 -9.66
N ILE A 139 -27.32 -2.69 -9.30
CA ILE A 139 -26.35 -3.37 -8.41
C ILE A 139 -26.05 -2.51 -7.17
N PRO A 140 -26.12 -3.09 -5.95
CA PRO A 140 -25.71 -2.39 -4.74
C PRO A 140 -24.26 -1.88 -4.81
N VAL A 141 -24.03 -0.65 -4.40
CA VAL A 141 -22.72 0.02 -4.48
C VAL A 141 -21.66 -0.71 -3.67
N ASP A 142 -22.02 -1.20 -2.48
CA ASP A 142 -21.16 -1.97 -1.60
C ASP A 142 -20.70 -3.30 -2.24
N PHE A 143 -21.58 -3.97 -2.99
CA PHE A 143 -21.22 -5.15 -3.77
C PHE A 143 -20.18 -4.81 -4.84
N VAL A 144 -20.38 -3.72 -5.59
CA VAL A 144 -19.44 -3.29 -6.63
C VAL A 144 -18.08 -2.94 -6.02
N LEU A 145 -18.06 -2.16 -4.93
CA LEU A 145 -16.84 -1.81 -4.21
C LEU A 145 -16.10 -3.05 -3.70
N ASN A 146 -16.81 -3.99 -3.07
CA ASN A 146 -16.23 -5.24 -2.60
C ASN A 146 -15.65 -6.06 -3.75
N HIS A 147 -16.35 -6.15 -4.88
CA HIS A 147 -15.88 -6.88 -6.05
C HIS A 147 -14.62 -6.25 -6.66
N LEU A 148 -14.61 -4.94 -6.89
CA LEU A 148 -13.44 -4.22 -7.46
C LEU A 148 -12.23 -4.30 -6.53
N THR A 149 -12.45 -4.05 -5.24
CA THR A 149 -11.40 -4.13 -4.21
C THR A 149 -10.82 -5.53 -4.11
N GLY A 150 -11.69 -6.55 -4.04
CA GLY A 150 -11.28 -7.94 -3.94
C GLY A 150 -10.52 -8.42 -5.17
N SER A 151 -11.10 -8.24 -6.36
CA SER A 151 -10.49 -8.70 -7.62
C SER A 151 -9.15 -8.02 -7.92
N PHE A 152 -9.01 -6.71 -7.67
CA PHE A 152 -7.73 -6.02 -7.82
C PHE A 152 -6.70 -6.49 -6.78
N THR A 153 -7.12 -6.69 -5.52
CA THR A 153 -6.23 -7.24 -4.48
C THR A 153 -5.68 -8.62 -4.88
N GLU A 154 -6.52 -9.49 -5.44
CA GLU A 154 -6.09 -10.81 -5.90
C GLU A 154 -5.18 -10.72 -7.15
N ALA A 155 -5.43 -9.78 -8.07
CA ALA A 155 -4.53 -9.51 -9.20
C ALA A 155 -3.13 -9.08 -8.72
N VAL A 156 -3.07 -8.20 -7.71
CA VAL A 156 -1.80 -7.77 -7.08
C VAL A 156 -1.08 -8.95 -6.44
N LYS A 157 -1.77 -9.78 -5.65
CA LYS A 157 -1.17 -10.97 -5.04
C LYS A 157 -0.63 -11.95 -6.08
N TRP A 158 -1.40 -12.20 -7.14
CA TRP A 158 -0.97 -13.04 -8.25
C TRP A 158 0.28 -12.47 -8.92
N TRP A 159 0.31 -11.16 -9.19
CA TRP A 159 1.46 -10.50 -9.80
C TRP A 159 2.71 -10.63 -8.93
N ILE A 160 2.60 -10.41 -7.62
CA ILE A 160 3.70 -10.57 -6.67
C ILE A 160 4.18 -12.02 -6.59
N ALA A 161 3.27 -12.99 -6.47
CA ALA A 161 3.59 -14.42 -6.45
C ALA A 161 4.32 -14.86 -7.73
N ASN A 162 4.03 -14.22 -8.87
CA ASN A 162 4.71 -14.43 -10.15
C ASN A 162 5.97 -13.58 -10.33
N ARG A 163 6.56 -13.07 -9.24
CA ARG A 163 7.78 -12.25 -9.23
C ARG A 163 7.68 -10.96 -10.03
N MET A 164 6.48 -10.40 -10.12
CA MET A 164 6.20 -9.12 -10.79
C MET A 164 6.78 -9.03 -12.22
N LYS A 165 6.72 -10.13 -12.98
CA LYS A 165 7.28 -10.21 -14.34
C LYS A 165 6.59 -9.27 -15.33
N ASN A 166 5.27 -9.11 -15.20
CA ASN A 166 4.50 -8.19 -16.02
C ASN A 166 4.74 -6.73 -15.61
N THR A 167 4.56 -5.80 -16.54
CA THR A 167 4.60 -4.37 -16.19
C THR A 167 3.33 -3.96 -15.44
N PRO A 168 3.39 -2.89 -14.62
CA PRO A 168 2.19 -2.26 -14.05
C PRO A 168 1.05 -2.05 -15.05
N GLU A 169 1.36 -1.55 -16.25
CA GLU A 169 0.39 -1.30 -17.32
C GLU A 169 -0.26 -2.60 -17.81
N GLU A 170 0.51 -3.67 -17.96
CA GLU A 170 -0.04 -4.98 -18.37
C GLU A 170 -1.03 -5.52 -17.33
N ILE A 171 -0.72 -5.40 -16.04
CA ILE A 171 -1.61 -5.85 -14.96
C ILE A 171 -2.89 -5.02 -14.93
N VAL A 172 -2.79 -3.69 -15.07
CA VAL A 172 -3.98 -2.83 -15.14
C VAL A 172 -4.81 -3.18 -16.38
N ARG A 173 -4.18 -3.40 -17.53
CA ARG A 173 -4.87 -3.84 -18.74
C ARG A 173 -5.62 -5.15 -18.51
N TYR A 174 -4.97 -6.19 -17.99
CA TYR A 174 -5.62 -7.47 -17.68
C TYR A 174 -6.81 -7.29 -16.72
N TYR A 175 -6.64 -6.49 -15.66
CA TYR A 175 -7.72 -6.19 -14.72
C TYR A 175 -8.90 -5.49 -15.39
N THR A 176 -8.64 -4.53 -16.29
CA THR A 176 -9.70 -3.79 -16.99
C THR A 176 -10.40 -4.61 -18.07
N GLU A 177 -9.69 -5.45 -18.82
CA GLU A 177 -10.26 -6.31 -19.86
C GLU A 177 -11.15 -7.40 -19.25
N VAL A 178 -10.74 -8.01 -18.14
CA VAL A 178 -11.56 -9.01 -17.43
C VAL A 178 -12.84 -8.40 -16.86
N ARG A 179 -12.84 -7.10 -16.51
CA ARG A 179 -14.02 -6.39 -15.99
C ARG A 179 -15.10 -6.16 -17.06
N PHE A 180 -14.74 -6.15 -18.34
CA PHE A 180 -15.67 -5.99 -19.46
C PHE A 180 -15.43 -7.06 -20.53
N PRO A 181 -15.80 -8.32 -20.25
CA PRO A 181 -15.77 -9.34 -21.30
C PRO A 181 -16.76 -8.96 -22.40
N ASP A 182 -16.38 -9.12 -23.67
CA ASP A 182 -17.23 -8.92 -24.85
C ASP A 182 -18.35 -10.01 -24.99
N PHE A 183 -18.91 -10.51 -23.88
CA PHE A 183 -19.93 -11.58 -23.88
C PHE A 183 -21.32 -11.05 -23.51
#